data_AF-A0A9X4NVX8-F1
#
_entry.id   AF-A0A9X4NVX8-F1
#
_cell.length_a   1.000
_cell.length_b   1.000
_cell.length_c   1.000
_cell.angle_alpha   90.00
_cell.angle_beta   90.00
_cell.angle_gamma   90.00
#
_symmetry.space_group_name_H-M   'P 1'
#
loop_
_entity.id
_entity.type
_entity.pdbx_description
1 polymer ?
#
loop_
_entity_poly.entity_id
_entity_poly.type
_entity_poly.pdbx_seq_one_letter_code
_entity_poly.pdbx_strand_id
1 'polypeptide(L)' 'WHGYRAQGQRIVAWRLGADGRPQGPRENIASGWSAAPSLRPLGNPAGATVDSQGRLWVVEDRNHTVLVVAPAAAVR' A
#
# COMPACT_ATOMS: atom_id res chain seq x y z
N TRP A 1 -4.10 -4.01 -7.83
CA TRP A 1 -5.51 -4.43 -8.07
C TRP A 1 -6.29 -3.16 -8.34
N HIS A 2 -7.02 -3.07 -9.46
CA HIS A 2 -7.61 -1.80 -9.91
C HIS A 2 -8.60 -1.25 -8.86
N GLY A 3 -8.45 0.02 -8.54
CA GLY A 3 -9.05 0.67 -7.38
C GLY A 3 -10.49 1.14 -7.53
N TYR A 4 -11.14 0.88 -8.67
CA TYR A 4 -12.53 1.33 -8.91
C TYR A 4 -13.60 0.35 -8.41
N ARG A 5 -13.22 -0.79 -7.80
CA ARG A 5 -14.18 -1.78 -7.29
C ARG A 5 -14.56 -1.51 -5.83
N ALA A 6 -15.77 -1.95 -5.46
CA ALA A 6 -16.39 -1.77 -4.14
C ALA A 6 -15.54 -2.17 -2.93
N GLN A 7 -14.47 -2.96 -3.14
CA GLN A 7 -13.59 -3.37 -2.06
C GLN A 7 -12.44 -2.38 -1.76
N GLY A 8 -12.45 -1.18 -2.35
CA GLY A 8 -11.56 -0.06 -2.04
C GLY A 8 -10.08 -0.26 -2.38
N GLN A 9 -9.30 0.81 -2.19
CA GLN A 9 -7.83 0.77 -2.31
C GLN A 9 -7.23 -0.15 -1.25
N ARG A 10 -6.14 -0.82 -1.62
CA ARG A 10 -5.39 -1.68 -0.70
C ARG A 10 -3.91 -1.71 -1.01
N ILE A 11 -3.13 -1.82 0.05
CA ILE A 11 -1.73 -2.25 0.00
C ILE A 11 -1.71 -3.67 0.54
N VAL A 12 -1.21 -4.58 -0.29
CA VAL A 12 -1.12 -6.00 0.03
C VAL A 12 0.32 -6.46 -0.08
N ALA A 13 0.69 -7.41 0.76
CA ALA A 13 2.00 -8.01 0.77
C ALA A 13 1.90 -9.53 0.82
N TRP A 14 2.98 -10.18 0.42
CA TRP A 14 3.22 -11.60 0.67
C TRP A 14 4.52 -11.71 1.44
N ARG A 15 4.59 -12.68 2.36
CA ARG A 15 5.87 -13.09 2.93
C ARG A 15 6.67 -13.74 1.81
N LEU A 16 7.96 -13.42 1.74
CA LEU A 16 8.86 -14.08 0.82
C LEU A 16 9.61 -15.18 1.55
N GLY A 17 9.74 -16.33 0.89
CA GLY A 17 10.63 -17.39 1.30
C GLY A 17 12.10 -17.03 1.08
N ALA A 18 12.99 -17.89 1.57
CA ALA A 18 14.43 -17.77 1.30
C ALA A 18 14.77 -17.85 -0.20
N ASP A 19 13.89 -18.45 -1.01
CA ASP A 19 13.99 -18.51 -2.48
C ASP A 19 13.42 -17.27 -3.19
N GLY A 20 13.03 -16.24 -2.43
CA GLY A 20 12.44 -15.00 -2.94
C GLY A 20 11.00 -15.14 -3.44
N ARG A 21 10.39 -16.32 -3.31
CA ARG A 21 9.02 -16.54 -3.78
C ARG A 21 8.00 -16.16 -2.71
N PRO A 22 6.83 -15.63 -3.10
CA PRO A 22 5.69 -15.46 -2.20
C PRO A 22 5.31 -16.78 -1.52
N GLN A 23 5.16 -16.75 -0.21
CA GLN A 23 4.69 -17.85 0.62
C GLN A 23 3.53 -17.40 1.50
N GLY A 24 2.66 -18.34 1.84
CA GLY A 24 1.54 -18.12 2.75
C GLY A 24 0.40 -17.27 2.17
N PRO A 25 -0.58 -16.91 3.01
CA PRO A 25 -1.70 -16.08 2.60
C PRO A 25 -1.24 -14.65 2.32
N ARG A 26 -1.97 -13.98 1.42
CA ARG A 26 -1.85 -12.52 1.20
C ARG A 26 -2.15 -11.76 2.49
N GLU A 27 -1.29 -10.83 2.87
CA GLU A 27 -1.50 -9.90 3.97
C GLU A 27 -2.07 -8.58 3.45
N ASN A 28 -3.09 -8.04 4.13
CA ASN A 28 -3.56 -6.67 3.89
C ASN A 28 -2.80 -5.74 4.85
N ILE A 29 -1.80 -5.03 4.33
CA ILE A 29 -1.05 -4.03 5.12
C ILE A 29 -1.93 -2.81 5.36
N ALA A 30 -2.75 -2.46 4.37
CA ALA A 30 -3.66 -1.34 4.46
C ALA A 30 -4.89 -1.59 3.60
N SER A 31 -6.09 -1.46 4.17
CA SER A 31 -7.38 -1.69 3.48
C SER A 31 -8.51 -0.90 4.16
N GLY A 32 -9.73 -0.91 3.58
CA GLY A 32 -10.92 -0.30 4.20
C GLY A 32 -11.00 1.23 4.08
N TRP A 33 -10.28 1.83 3.14
CA TRP A 33 -10.26 3.27 2.91
C TRP A 33 -11.49 3.63 2.07
N SER A 34 -12.36 4.51 2.56
CA SER A 34 -13.40 5.11 1.74
C SER A 34 -12.78 6.03 0.68
N ALA A 35 -13.43 6.17 -0.47
CA ALA A 35 -13.02 7.15 -1.46
C ALA A 35 -13.11 8.56 -0.85
N ALA A 36 -12.02 9.29 -0.88
CA ALA A 36 -11.94 10.68 -0.43
C ALA A 36 -11.15 11.46 -1.49
N PRO A 37 -11.85 12.11 -2.44
CA PRO A 37 -11.20 12.88 -3.51
C PRO A 37 -10.17 13.86 -2.93
N SER A 38 -9.04 14.00 -3.61
CA SER A 38 -7.89 14.86 -3.19
C SER A 38 -7.17 14.46 -1.90
N LEU A 39 -7.73 13.57 -1.07
CA LEU A 39 -7.11 13.11 0.18
C LEU A 39 -6.54 11.70 0.08
N ARG A 40 -7.19 10.81 -0.68
CA ARG A 40 -6.79 9.39 -0.80
C ARG A 40 -6.54 9.00 -2.26
N PRO A 41 -5.61 8.04 -2.51
CA PRO A 41 -5.34 7.54 -3.86
C PRO A 41 -6.59 7.07 -4.60
N LEU A 42 -6.71 7.41 -5.88
CA LEU A 42 -7.77 6.86 -6.75
C LEU A 42 -7.42 5.49 -7.34
N GLY A 43 -6.19 5.01 -7.11
CA GLY A 43 -5.82 3.61 -7.31
C GLY A 43 -5.14 3.29 -8.60
N ASN A 44 -4.34 4.22 -9.09
CA ASN A 44 -3.38 3.96 -10.14
C ASN A 44 -1.95 4.24 -9.61
N PRO A 45 -1.45 3.42 -8.67
CA PRO A 45 -0.09 3.56 -8.19
C PRO A 45 0.89 3.28 -9.33
N ALA A 46 1.80 4.22 -9.58
CA ALA A 46 2.82 4.11 -10.62
C ALA A 46 4.16 3.56 -10.09
N GLY A 47 4.38 3.62 -8.77
CA GLY A 47 5.60 3.13 -8.15
C GLY A 47 5.51 3.12 -6.62
N ALA A 48 6.42 2.36 -5.99
CA ALA A 48 6.56 2.33 -4.55
C ALA A 48 8.02 2.06 -4.13
N THR A 49 8.42 2.59 -2.98
CA THR A 49 9.73 2.30 -2.35
C THR A 49 9.63 2.35 -0.83
N VAL A 50 10.60 1.76 -0.14
CA VAL A 50 10.72 1.83 1.32
C VAL A 50 11.95 2.66 1.67
N ASP A 51 11.79 3.63 2.58
CA ASP A 51 12.92 4.44 3.04
C ASP A 51 13.71 3.79 4.19
N SER A 52 14.80 4.43 4.61
CA SER A 52 15.65 3.95 5.70
C SER A 52 14.96 3.93 7.08
N GLN A 53 13.79 4.54 7.21
CA GLN A 53 12.96 4.51 8.42
C GLN A 53 11.86 3.43 8.34
N GLY A 54 11.85 2.62 7.28
CA GLY A 54 10.86 1.57 7.06
C GLY A 54 9.49 2.08 6.60
N ARG A 55 9.38 3.35 6.18
CA ARG A 55 8.11 3.89 5.65
C ARG A 55 7.95 3.49 4.19
N LEU A 56 6.74 3.07 3.83
CA LEU A 56 6.37 2.78 2.44
C LEU A 56 5.88 4.06 1.78
N TRP A 57 6.55 4.46 0.71
CA TRP A 57 6.20 5.56 -0.18
C TRP A 57 5.54 5.01 -1.43
N VAL A 58 4.41 5.59 -1.83
CA VAL A 58 3.67 5.20 -3.05
C VAL A 58 3.34 6.46 -3.84
N VAL A 59 3.73 6.49 -5.11
CA VAL A 59 3.36 7.56 -6.05
C VAL A 59 2.13 7.16 -6.86
N GLU A 60 1.20 8.10 -7.02
CA GLU A 60 -0.06 7.87 -7.73
C GLU A 60 -0.22 8.89 -8.87
N ASP A 61 -0.47 8.40 -10.08
CA ASP A 61 -0.43 9.22 -11.28
C ASP A 61 -1.74 9.98 -11.55
N ARG A 62 -2.92 9.49 -11.11
CA ARG A 62 -4.20 10.16 -11.41
C ARG A 62 -4.50 11.34 -10.50
N ASN A 63 -4.13 11.28 -9.23
CA ASN A 63 -4.28 12.40 -8.29
C ASN A 63 -3.03 13.27 -8.18
N HIS A 64 -1.91 12.88 -8.79
CA HIS A 64 -0.61 13.54 -8.59
C HIS A 64 -0.22 13.62 -7.10
N THR A 65 -0.46 12.55 -6.34
CA THR A 65 -0.20 12.51 -4.90
C THR A 65 0.88 11.50 -4.53
N VAL A 66 1.46 11.72 -3.35
CA VAL A 66 2.36 10.78 -2.68
C VAL A 66 1.69 10.30 -1.39
N LEU A 67 1.55 9.00 -1.24
CA LEU A 67 1.10 8.36 -0.01
C LEU A 67 2.33 7.87 0.78
N VAL A 68 2.34 8.12 2.09
CA VAL A 68 3.31 7.56 3.02
C VAL A 68 2.59 6.70 4.05
N VAL A 69 3.02 5.44 4.19
CA VAL A 69 2.58 4.52 5.25
C VAL A 69 3.75 4.29 6.19
N ALA A 70 3.60 4.74 7.43
CA ALA A 70 4.61 4.53 8.46
C ALA A 70 4.44 3.16 9.14
N PRO A 71 5.53 2.54 9.62
CA PRO A 71 5.44 1.43 10.54
C PRO A 71 4.58 1.81 11.74
N ALA A 72 3.82 0.84 12.26
CA ALA A 72 3.21 1.01 13.58
C ALA A 72 4.33 1.26 14.60
N ALA A 73 4.07 2.16 15.56
CA ALA A 73 4.96 2.26 16.72
C ALA A 73 5.07 0.87 17.36
N ALA A 74 6.28 0.45 17.70
CA ALA A 74 6.47 -0.82 18.38
C ALA A 74 5.60 -0.81 19.64
N VAL A 75 4.65 -1.74 19.72
CA VAL A 75 3.92 -1.98 20.96
C VAL A 75 4.95 -2.50 21.96
N ARG A 76 5.19 -1.75 23.03
CA ARG A 76 6.02 -2.19 24.16
C ARG A 76 5.28 -3.23 24.99
#